data_AF-A0A7K0YEK7-F1
#
_entry.id   AF-A0A7K0YEK7-F1
#
_cell.length_a   1.000
_cell.length_b   1.000
_cell.length_c   1.000
_cell.angle_alpha   90.00
_cell.angle_beta   90.00
_cell.angle_gamma   90.00
#
_symmetry.space_group_name_H-M   'P 1'
#
loop_
_entity.id
_entity.type
_entity.pdbx_description
1 polymer ?
#
loop_
_entity_poly.entity_id
_entity_poly.type
_entity_poly.pdbx_seq_one_letter_code
_entity_poly.pdbx_strand_id
1 'polypeptide(L)'
;ARDNSLTTFMKRGLFGRKLTSKQGYGEENPSWVPKGHEVARDLAADFNGTPGAVIGEPFGIPLTAHFLGGAVIAKDASGGVVDKHLKVFGVPGMHILDGSTLSANPGVNPSLSIAAQAEWAMSHWPVNAPREL
;
A
#
# COMPACT_ATOMS: atom_id res chain seq x y z
N ALA A 1 9.41 -10.77 -5.59
CA ALA A 1 8.67 -10.54 -4.33
C ALA A 1 7.41 -11.39 -4.37
N ARG A 2 7.01 -12.00 -3.24
CA ARG A 2 5.69 -12.64 -3.13
C ARG A 2 4.58 -11.57 -3.18
N ASP A 3 3.33 -11.99 -3.34
CA ASP A 3 2.20 -11.07 -3.48
C ASP A 3 1.76 -10.58 -2.10
N ASN A 4 1.97 -9.29 -1.85
CA ASN A 4 1.64 -8.64 -0.57
C ASN A 4 0.22 -8.07 -0.54
N SER A 5 -0.63 -8.48 -1.47
CA SER A 5 -2.00 -7.96 -1.59
C SER A 5 -2.88 -8.42 -0.43
N LEU A 6 -3.82 -7.55 -0.08
CA LEU A 6 -4.84 -7.80 0.93
C LEU A 6 -6.20 -7.46 0.37
N THR A 7 -7.19 -8.29 0.65
CA THR A 7 -8.59 -7.98 0.37
C THR A 7 -9.26 -7.51 1.66
N THR A 8 -9.74 -6.28 1.67
CA THR A 8 -10.52 -5.73 2.79
C THR A 8 -12.00 -6.04 2.64
N PHE A 9 -12.67 -6.39 3.72
CA PHE A 9 -14.11 -6.66 3.73
C PHE A 9 -14.73 -6.27 5.08
N MET A 10 -16.04 -6.03 5.07
CA MET A 10 -16.80 -5.72 6.27
C MET A 10 -17.28 -7.02 6.94
N LYS A 11 -16.84 -7.27 8.17
CA LYS A 11 -17.30 -8.39 9.00
C LYS A 11 -18.33 -7.92 10.01
N ARG A 12 -19.48 -8.59 10.08
CA ARG A 12 -20.50 -8.34 11.12
C ARG A 12 -20.07 -9.02 12.42
N GLY A 13 -20.21 -8.32 13.54
CA GLY A 13 -19.98 -8.81 14.89
C GLY A 13 -21.07 -8.31 15.84
N LEU A 14 -20.93 -8.65 17.12
CA LEU A 14 -21.91 -8.33 18.17
C LEU A 14 -22.11 -6.82 18.36
N PHE A 15 -21.08 -6.00 18.10
CA PHE A 15 -21.11 -4.54 18.26
C PHE A 15 -21.20 -3.77 16.93
N GLY A 16 -21.69 -4.41 15.86
CA GLY A 16 -21.84 -3.79 14.56
C GLY A 16 -20.92 -4.36 13.49
N ARG A 17 -20.56 -3.56 12.48
CA ARG A 17 -19.70 -3.98 11.37
C ARG A 17 -18.29 -3.43 11.59
N LYS A 18 -17.27 -4.26 11.37
CA LYS A 18 -15.87 -3.83 11.38
C LYS A 18 -15.22 -4.12 10.04
N LEU A 19 -14.32 -3.23 9.60
CA LEU A 19 -13.43 -3.52 8.49
C LEU A 19 -12.36 -4.51 8.95
N THR A 20 -12.07 -5.50 8.13
CA THR A 20 -11.00 -6.48 8.36
C THR A 20 -10.39 -6.86 7.02
N SER A 21 -9.22 -7.48 7.04
CA SER A 21 -8.56 -7.98 5.83
C SER A 21 -8.40 -9.50 5.86
N LYS A 22 -8.10 -10.07 4.69
CA LYS A 22 -7.55 -11.40 4.47
C LYS A 22 -6.46 -11.32 3.40
N GLN A 23 -5.63 -12.36 3.25
CA GLN A 23 -4.71 -12.47 2.12
C GLN A 23 -5.46 -12.22 0.81
N GLY A 24 -4.86 -11.43 -0.06
CA GLY A 24 -5.35 -11.16 -1.40
C GLY A 24 -5.03 -12.31 -2.35
N TYR A 25 -4.47 -11.97 -3.51
CA TYR A 25 -4.06 -12.92 -4.53
C TYR A 25 -2.64 -13.42 -4.26
N GLY A 26 -2.25 -14.49 -4.95
CA GLY A 26 -0.88 -15.03 -4.91
C GLY A 26 -0.50 -15.80 -3.65
N GLU A 27 0.79 -16.13 -3.54
CA GLU A 27 1.36 -16.84 -2.40
C GLU A 27 1.43 -15.95 -1.16
N GLU A 28 1.07 -16.52 -0.01
CA GLU A 28 1.15 -15.84 1.28
C GLU A 28 2.57 -15.39 1.61
N ASN A 29 2.64 -14.22 2.24
CA ASN A 29 3.88 -13.76 2.81
C ASN A 29 4.29 -14.64 3.98
N PRO A 30 5.59 -14.95 4.09
CA PRO A 30 6.09 -15.69 5.24
C PRO A 30 5.82 -14.85 6.50
N SER A 31 5.16 -15.47 7.47
CA SER A 31 4.91 -14.87 8.78
C SER A 31 6.17 -14.75 9.64
N TRP A 32 7.25 -15.42 9.23
CA TRP A 32 8.53 -15.46 9.93
C TRP A 32 9.68 -15.35 8.92
N VAL A 33 10.63 -14.44 9.17
CA VAL A 33 11.80 -14.21 8.31
C VAL A 33 13.07 -14.54 9.09
N PRO A 34 13.59 -15.79 9.00
CA PRO A 34 14.73 -16.24 9.81
C PRO A 34 15.94 -15.29 9.72
N LYS A 35 16.22 -14.79 8.52
CA LYS A 35 17.37 -13.91 8.30
C LYS A 35 17.24 -12.56 8.99
N GLY A 36 16.01 -12.03 9.10
CA GLY A 36 15.75 -10.80 9.85
C GLY A 36 16.03 -10.99 11.34
N HIS A 37 15.65 -12.15 11.89
CA HIS A 37 15.93 -12.51 13.29
C HIS A 37 17.40 -12.76 13.56
N GLU A 38 18.13 -13.41 12.65
CA GLU A 38 19.59 -13.54 12.75
C GLU A 38 20.25 -12.17 12.86
N VAL A 39 19.97 -11.26 11.91
CA VAL A 39 20.53 -9.91 11.91
C VAL A 39 20.16 -9.14 13.18
N ALA A 40 18.91 -9.24 13.65
CA ALA A 40 18.49 -8.59 14.88
C ALA A 40 19.26 -9.09 16.12
N ARG A 41 19.58 -10.38 16.19
CA ARG A 41 20.37 -10.96 17.28
C ARG A 41 21.84 -10.57 17.19
N ASP A 42 22.43 -10.62 16.00
CA ASP A 42 23.83 -10.24 15.77
C ASP A 42 24.05 -8.78 16.18
N LEU A 43 23.18 -7.89 15.71
CA LEU A 43 23.21 -6.47 16.08
C LEU A 43 23.03 -6.28 17.60
N ALA A 44 22.06 -6.97 18.22
CA ALA A 44 21.86 -6.88 19.66
C ALA A 44 23.10 -7.31 20.47
N ALA A 45 23.88 -8.29 19.99
CA ALA A 45 25.12 -8.70 20.63
C ALA A 45 26.20 -7.61 20.54
N ASP A 46 26.29 -6.89 19.42
CA ASP A 46 27.31 -5.85 19.19
C ASP A 46 27.14 -4.62 20.11
N PHE A 47 25.91 -4.28 20.48
CA PHE A 47 25.61 -3.09 21.29
C PHE A 47 24.89 -3.39 22.62
N ASN A 48 24.99 -4.64 23.10
CA ASN A 48 24.40 -5.10 24.36
C ASN A 48 22.89 -4.74 24.47
N GLY A 49 22.17 -4.94 23.38
CA GLY A 49 20.74 -4.69 23.26
C GLY A 49 19.88 -5.93 23.49
N THR A 50 18.56 -5.73 23.50
CA THR A 50 17.57 -6.82 23.52
C THR A 50 16.95 -6.95 22.13
N PRO A 51 17.09 -8.08 21.43
CA PRO A 51 16.46 -8.27 20.13
C PRO A 51 14.94 -8.35 20.31
N GLY A 52 14.19 -7.74 19.39
CA GLY A 52 12.74 -7.62 19.48
C GLY A 52 12.05 -7.82 18.14
N ALA A 53 10.77 -8.19 18.22
CA ALA A 53 9.85 -8.43 17.13
C ALA A 53 8.52 -7.73 17.41
N VAL A 54 7.66 -7.58 16.40
CA VAL A 54 6.32 -7.03 16.63
C VAL A 54 5.47 -8.04 17.39
N ILE A 55 4.64 -7.56 18.33
CA ILE A 55 3.86 -8.43 19.25
C ILE A 55 2.94 -9.44 18.54
N GLY A 56 2.55 -9.17 17.29
CA GLY A 56 1.73 -10.07 16.46
C GLY A 56 2.50 -11.19 15.75
N GLU A 57 3.84 -11.09 15.67
CA GLU A 57 4.67 -12.03 14.92
C GLU A 57 4.59 -13.48 15.44
N PRO A 58 4.55 -13.76 16.77
CA PRO A 58 4.35 -15.11 17.28
C PRO A 58 3.02 -15.76 16.87
N PHE A 59 2.03 -14.94 16.48
CA PHE A 59 0.71 -15.39 16.01
C PHE A 59 0.60 -15.38 14.49
N GLY A 60 1.71 -15.13 13.78
CA GLY A 60 1.76 -15.02 12.33
C GLY A 60 1.04 -13.80 11.77
N ILE A 61 0.90 -12.74 12.57
CA ILE A 61 0.25 -11.48 12.17
C ILE A 61 1.34 -10.41 12.04
N PRO A 62 1.95 -10.25 10.85
CA PRO A 62 2.93 -9.20 10.62
C PRO A 62 2.25 -7.82 10.69
N LEU A 63 2.97 -6.84 11.22
CA LEU A 63 2.51 -5.45 11.26
C LEU A 63 3.05 -4.70 10.04
N THR A 64 2.17 -4.06 9.29
CA THR A 64 2.54 -3.03 8.31
C THR A 64 1.86 -1.72 8.69
N ALA A 65 2.59 -0.61 8.55
CA ALA A 65 2.07 0.73 8.84
C ALA A 65 1.34 1.36 7.63
N HIS A 66 1.55 0.83 6.42
CA HIS A 66 1.13 1.51 5.18
C HIS A 66 0.31 0.57 4.30
N PHE A 67 -1.02 0.61 4.44
CA PHE A 67 -1.92 0.03 3.43
C PHE A 67 -1.90 0.91 2.19
N LEU A 68 -1.70 0.30 1.03
CA LEU A 68 -1.55 0.97 -0.27
C LEU A 68 -2.47 0.31 -1.29
N GLY A 69 -2.76 1.02 -2.38
CA GLY A 69 -3.67 0.56 -3.41
C GLY A 69 -5.15 0.81 -3.07
N GLY A 70 -6.05 0.14 -3.79
CA GLY A 70 -7.50 0.32 -3.67
C GLY A 70 -8.09 1.30 -4.70
N ALA A 71 -7.30 2.25 -5.19
CA ALA A 71 -7.63 3.11 -6.33
C ALA A 71 -6.50 3.13 -7.36
N VAL A 72 -5.95 1.95 -7.66
CA VAL A 72 -4.70 1.79 -8.41
C VAL A 72 -4.76 2.39 -9.81
N ILE A 73 -3.59 2.83 -10.29
CA ILE A 73 -3.37 3.22 -11.69
C ILE A 73 -3.61 2.03 -12.60
N ALA A 74 -4.35 2.24 -13.68
CA ALA A 74 -4.58 1.24 -14.72
C ALA A 74 -4.63 1.85 -16.13
N LYS A 75 -4.67 0.99 -17.14
CA LYS A 75 -4.85 1.38 -18.54
C LYS A 75 -6.27 1.89 -18.82
N ASP A 76 -7.26 1.35 -18.12
CA ASP A 76 -8.67 1.67 -18.26
C ASP A 76 -9.44 1.31 -16.97
N ALA A 77 -10.73 1.70 -16.94
CA ALA A 77 -11.62 1.53 -15.79
C ALA A 77 -11.92 0.07 -15.42
N SER A 78 -11.58 -0.91 -16.27
CA SER A 78 -11.78 -2.32 -15.96
C SER A 78 -10.69 -2.88 -15.03
N GLY A 79 -9.52 -2.23 -14.99
CA GLY A 79 -8.35 -2.68 -14.22
C GLY A 79 -7.95 -1.79 -13.05
N GLY A 80 -8.60 -0.64 -12.85
CA GLY A 80 -8.25 0.32 -11.80
C GLY A 80 -9.17 1.53 -11.77
N VAL A 81 -8.81 2.53 -10.97
CA VAL A 81 -9.65 3.70 -10.70
C VAL A 81 -9.13 4.96 -11.40
N VAL A 82 -7.80 5.06 -11.54
CA VAL A 82 -7.17 6.25 -12.13
C VAL A 82 -6.29 5.92 -13.33
N ASP A 83 -6.13 6.88 -14.22
CA ASP A 83 -5.19 6.79 -15.34
C ASP A 83 -3.73 7.10 -14.91
N LYS A 84 -2.80 7.12 -15.87
CA LYS A 84 -1.37 7.43 -15.65
C LYS A 84 -1.09 8.85 -15.15
N HIS A 85 -2.08 9.74 -15.17
CA HIS A 85 -2.03 11.10 -14.67
C HIS A 85 -2.84 11.28 -13.38
N LEU A 86 -3.25 10.16 -12.76
CA LEU A 86 -4.05 10.13 -11.54
C LEU A 86 -5.45 10.73 -11.69
N LYS A 87 -5.99 10.79 -12.92
CA LYS A 87 -7.37 11.20 -13.20
C LYS A 87 -8.31 10.03 -12.98
N VAL A 88 -9.40 10.25 -12.27
CA VAL A 88 -10.43 9.23 -12.04
C VAL A 88 -11.18 8.94 -13.34
N PHE A 89 -11.25 7.67 -13.73
CA PHE A 89 -12.01 7.28 -14.91
C PHE A 89 -13.49 7.62 -14.75
N GLY A 90 -14.08 8.28 -15.75
CA GLY A 90 -15.50 8.64 -15.76
C GLY A 90 -15.90 9.80 -14.85
N VAL A 91 -14.95 10.45 -14.14
CA VAL A 91 -15.24 11.61 -13.28
C VAL A 91 -14.35 12.80 -13.68
N PRO A 92 -14.83 13.67 -14.59
CA PRO A 92 -14.05 14.82 -15.07
C PRO A 92 -13.56 15.73 -13.94
N GLY A 93 -12.30 16.14 -14.01
CA GLY A 93 -11.68 17.05 -13.03
C GLY A 93 -11.26 16.40 -11.71
N MET A 94 -11.67 15.14 -11.42
CA MET A 94 -11.31 14.48 -10.18
C MET A 94 -9.97 13.74 -10.28
N HIS A 95 -9.09 13.97 -9.29
CA HIS A 95 -7.81 13.28 -9.15
C HIS A 95 -7.69 12.66 -7.75
N ILE A 96 -6.88 11.61 -7.62
CA ILE A 96 -6.51 11.01 -6.33
C ILE A 96 -4.98 11.04 -6.23
N LEU A 97 -4.44 11.72 -5.22
CA LEU A 97 -2.99 11.96 -5.06
C LEU A 97 -2.50 11.43 -3.70
N ASP A 98 -2.69 10.14 -3.45
CA ASP A 98 -2.29 9.50 -2.19
C ASP A 98 -1.79 8.06 -2.40
N GLY A 99 -1.53 7.31 -1.33
CA GLY A 99 -1.04 5.94 -1.40
C GLY A 99 -2.01 4.93 -2.04
N SER A 100 -3.28 5.30 -2.23
CA SER A 100 -4.27 4.39 -2.82
C SER A 100 -4.08 4.17 -4.32
N THR A 101 -3.36 5.05 -4.99
CA THR A 101 -3.06 4.93 -6.43
C THR A 101 -1.83 4.07 -6.74
N LEU A 102 -1.01 3.76 -5.73
CA LEU A 102 0.15 2.89 -5.90
C LEU A 102 -0.28 1.47 -6.27
N SER A 103 0.15 0.99 -7.45
CA SER A 103 -0.19 -0.35 -7.96
C SER A 103 0.47 -1.49 -7.19
N ALA A 104 1.54 -1.21 -6.44
CA ALA A 104 2.25 -2.18 -5.62
C ALA A 104 2.89 -1.51 -4.41
N ASN A 105 3.08 -2.30 -3.34
CA ASN A 105 3.79 -1.85 -2.15
C ASN A 105 5.32 -1.93 -2.40
N PRO A 106 6.07 -0.83 -2.27
CA PRO A 106 7.52 -0.82 -2.49
C PRO A 106 8.33 -1.52 -1.38
N GLY A 107 7.69 -1.96 -0.28
CA GLY A 107 8.34 -2.62 0.85
C GLY A 107 9.07 -1.64 1.80
N VAL A 108 8.98 -0.35 1.53
CA VAL A 108 9.57 0.76 2.30
C VAL A 108 8.53 1.88 2.48
N ASN A 109 8.89 2.92 3.23
CA ASN A 109 8.01 4.07 3.46
C ASN A 109 7.58 4.72 2.13
N PRO A 110 6.27 4.81 1.82
CA PRO A 110 5.79 5.21 0.51
C PRO A 110 5.71 6.72 0.30
N SER A 111 6.02 7.53 1.33
CA SER A 111 5.82 8.99 1.29
C SER A 111 6.46 9.67 0.09
N LEU A 112 7.71 9.31 -0.23
CA LEU A 112 8.42 9.89 -1.38
C LEU A 112 7.85 9.38 -2.72
N SER A 113 7.35 8.15 -2.77
CA SER A 113 6.66 7.62 -3.97
C SER A 113 5.33 8.33 -4.21
N ILE A 114 4.57 8.60 -3.16
CA ILE A 114 3.32 9.37 -3.23
C ILE A 114 3.61 10.79 -3.70
N ALA A 115 4.61 11.45 -3.10
CA ALA A 115 5.02 12.80 -3.49
C ALA A 115 5.43 12.83 -4.97
N ALA A 116 6.26 11.90 -5.42
CA ALA A 116 6.70 11.82 -6.82
C ALA A 116 5.52 11.64 -7.80
N GLN A 117 4.54 10.77 -7.48
CA GLN A 117 3.37 10.60 -8.33
C GLN A 117 2.46 11.84 -8.33
N ALA A 118 2.30 12.50 -7.18
CA ALA A 118 1.54 13.73 -7.07
C ALA A 118 2.19 14.86 -7.91
N GLU A 119 3.50 15.05 -7.78
CA GLU A 119 4.26 16.02 -8.59
C GLU A 119 4.18 15.69 -10.08
N TRP A 120 4.31 14.42 -10.45
CA TRP A 120 4.12 13.98 -11.82
C TRP A 120 2.74 14.36 -12.38
N ALA A 121 1.66 14.03 -11.67
CA ALA A 121 0.31 14.38 -12.08
C ALA A 121 0.12 15.90 -12.21
N MET A 122 0.61 16.66 -11.22
CA MET A 122 0.49 18.12 -11.18
C MET A 122 1.34 18.83 -12.22
N SER A 123 2.48 18.27 -12.63
CA SER A 123 3.28 18.82 -13.76
C SER A 123 2.53 18.77 -15.11
N HIS A 124 1.47 17.97 -15.19
CA HIS A 124 0.57 17.88 -16.34
C HIS A 124 -0.74 18.67 -16.14
N TRP A 125 -0.89 19.43 -15.04
CA TRP A 125 -2.13 20.08 -14.63
C TRP A 125 -2.01 21.61 -14.45
N PRO A 126 -2.76 22.43 -15.22
CA PRO A 126 -3.20 22.21 -16.58
C PRO A 126 -2.18 22.81 -17.55
N VAL A 127 -1.40 21.96 -18.22
CA VAL A 127 -0.62 22.40 -19.39
C VAL A 127 -1.43 22.00 -20.63
N ASN A 128 -2.21 22.95 -21.15
CA ASN A 128 -3.06 22.87 -22.36
C ASN A 128 -4.41 22.11 -22.26
N ALA A 129 -5.26 22.43 -21.29
CA ALA A 129 -6.69 22.17 -21.46
C ALA A 129 -7.28 23.26 -22.37
N PRO A 130 -7.92 22.96 -23.52
CA PRO A 130 -8.88 23.88 -24.10
C PRO A 130 -9.85 24.27 -22.97
N ARG A 131 -10.10 25.57 -22.78
CA ARG A 131 -11.21 26.01 -21.93
C ARG A 131 -12.47 25.35 -22.50
N GLU A 132 -13.04 24.42 -21.76
CA GLU A 132 -14.39 23.96 -22.08
C GLU A 132 -15.32 25.18 -21.94
N LEU A 133 -15.97 25.52 -23.06
CA LEU A 133 -17.05 26.50 -23.20
C LEU A 133 -18.37 25.86 -22.77
#